data_AF-A0A1H9JFW5-F1
#
_entry.id   AF-A0A1H9JFW5-F1
#
_cell.length_a   1.000
_cell.length_b   1.000
_cell.length_c   1.000
_cell.angle_alpha   90.00
_cell.angle_beta   90.00
_cell.angle_gamma   90.00
#
_symmetry.space_group_name_H-M   'P 1'
#
loop_
_entity.id
_entity.type
_entity.pdbx_description
1 polymer ?
#
loop_
_entity_poly.entity_id
_entity_poly.type
_entity_poly.pdbx_seq_one_letter_code
_entity_poly.pdbx_strand_id
1 'polypeptide(L)'
;MSDETTADDATVIVVGGGPAGLSAALFTAKNGLETTVFDTDETWMHKAHLFNYLGIGSVGGSEFMATARQQVDDFGADRRQGEAVTAVSEAGDGFVVETEADEYEADFVVLATGANRELAEDLGCDRTDEGTVDVGVEMETSVEGAYATGAMVRAEEWQAAIAVGDGAAAALNILSTVRGEHYHDFDVPADAERVFGEHVAE
;
A
#
# COMPACT_ATOMS: atom_id res chain seq x y z
N MET A 1 -17.44 -25.59 -9.15
CA MET A 1 -17.91 -25.04 -7.87
C MET A 1 -17.17 -23.73 -7.79
N SER A 2 -17.86 -22.64 -8.07
CA SER A 2 -17.30 -21.29 -7.94
C SER A 2 -17.08 -21.06 -6.46
N ASP A 3 -15.81 -21.01 -6.07
CA ASP A 3 -15.43 -20.48 -4.76
C ASP A 3 -15.78 -18.99 -4.83
N GLU A 4 -16.90 -18.63 -4.22
CA GLU A 4 -17.26 -17.23 -4.03
C GLU A 4 -16.43 -16.81 -2.82
N THR A 5 -15.21 -16.34 -3.07
CA THR A 5 -14.35 -15.71 -2.06
C THR A 5 -15.21 -14.72 -1.31
N THR A 6 -15.40 -14.93 0.00
CA THR A 6 -16.19 -13.97 0.76
C THR A 6 -15.40 -12.66 0.78
N ALA A 7 -16.09 -11.52 0.76
CA ALA A 7 -15.46 -10.20 0.75
C ALA A 7 -14.47 -9.96 1.93
N ASP A 8 -14.39 -10.84 2.92
CA ASP A 8 -13.44 -10.74 4.03
C ASP A 8 -12.14 -11.55 3.81
N ASP A 9 -11.99 -12.32 2.72
CA ASP A 9 -10.84 -13.21 2.47
C ASP A 9 -9.88 -12.71 1.37
N ALA A 10 -10.06 -11.49 0.86
CA ALA A 10 -9.22 -11.00 -0.25
C ALA A 10 -7.76 -10.78 0.19
N THR A 11 -6.83 -11.24 -0.64
CA THR A 11 -5.38 -11.13 -0.45
C THR A 11 -4.83 -9.92 -1.21
N VAL A 12 -4.15 -9.03 -0.49
CA VAL A 12 -3.48 -7.86 -1.03
C VAL A 12 -1.97 -7.98 -0.84
N ILE A 13 -1.22 -7.86 -1.94
CA ILE A 13 0.23 -7.75 -1.89
C ILE A 13 0.67 -6.32 -2.21
N VAL A 14 1.41 -5.72 -1.29
CA VAL A 14 2.00 -4.39 -1.45
C VAL A 14 3.50 -4.53 -1.73
N VAL A 15 3.95 -3.97 -2.86
CA VAL A 15 5.35 -4.02 -3.29
C VAL A 15 6.03 -2.67 -3.02
N GLY A 16 6.77 -2.59 -1.91
CA GLY A 16 7.56 -1.43 -1.51
C GLY A 16 7.11 -0.82 -0.18
N GLY A 17 7.93 -0.99 0.87
CA GLY A 17 7.67 -0.46 2.22
C GLY A 17 8.03 1.02 2.44
N GLY A 18 7.78 1.87 1.44
CA GLY A 18 7.84 3.34 1.60
C GLY A 18 6.55 3.90 2.21
N PRO A 19 6.41 5.24 2.35
CA PRO A 19 5.21 5.85 2.91
C PRO A 19 3.91 5.46 2.19
N ALA A 20 3.94 5.29 0.86
CA ALA A 20 2.76 4.87 0.10
C ALA A 20 2.38 3.42 0.40
N GLY A 21 3.32 2.48 0.30
CA GLY A 21 3.02 1.07 0.53
C GLY A 21 2.65 0.78 1.98
N LEU A 22 3.33 1.37 2.96
CA LEU A 22 2.95 1.21 4.36
C LEU A 22 1.56 1.79 4.66
N SER A 23 1.17 2.89 3.99
CA SER A 23 -0.19 3.42 4.09
C SER A 23 -1.22 2.44 3.52
N ALA A 24 -0.97 1.91 2.31
CA ALA A 24 -1.86 0.92 1.69
C ALA A 24 -1.99 -0.35 2.57
N ALA A 25 -0.87 -0.86 3.07
CA ALA A 25 -0.81 -2.03 3.94
C ALA A 25 -1.56 -1.79 5.26
N LEU A 26 -1.39 -0.61 5.87
CA LEU A 26 -2.12 -0.25 7.08
C LEU A 26 -3.63 -0.28 6.87
N PHE A 27 -4.12 0.39 5.82
CA PHE A 27 -5.56 0.48 5.57
C PHE A 27 -6.17 -0.88 5.25
N THR A 28 -5.51 -1.70 4.44
CA THR A 28 -6.01 -3.03 4.07
C THR A 28 -6.00 -3.99 5.27
N ALA A 29 -4.88 -4.11 5.99
CA ALA A 29 -4.76 -4.99 7.16
C ALA A 29 -5.70 -4.59 8.30
N LYS A 30 -5.77 -3.29 8.63
CA LYS A 30 -6.69 -2.76 9.66
C LYS A 30 -8.14 -3.11 9.37
N ASN A 31 -8.51 -3.22 8.09
CA ASN A 31 -9.86 -3.48 7.65
C ASN A 31 -10.13 -4.95 7.31
N GLY A 32 -9.24 -5.86 7.74
CA GLY A 32 -9.46 -7.30 7.75
C GLY A 32 -8.98 -8.06 6.53
N LEU A 33 -8.38 -7.39 5.54
CA LEU A 33 -7.85 -8.08 4.36
C LEU A 33 -6.52 -8.77 4.67
N GLU A 34 -6.29 -9.95 4.09
CA GLU A 34 -5.00 -10.62 4.18
C GLU A 34 -3.96 -9.78 3.43
N THR A 35 -3.02 -9.19 4.17
CA THR A 35 -2.14 -8.16 3.61
C THR A 35 -0.69 -8.53 3.83
N THR A 36 0.07 -8.67 2.73
CA THR A 36 1.53 -8.82 2.76
C THR A 36 2.18 -7.58 2.19
N VAL A 37 3.24 -7.07 2.83
CA VAL A 37 4.03 -5.95 2.31
C VAL A 37 5.51 -6.30 2.22
N PHE A 38 6.07 -6.20 1.02
CA PHE A 38 7.50 -6.38 0.75
C PHE A 38 8.25 -5.07 0.96
N ASP A 39 9.16 -5.04 1.92
CA ASP A 39 9.87 -3.83 2.36
C ASP A 39 11.38 -4.02 2.32
N THR A 40 12.04 -3.42 1.32
CA THR A 40 13.50 -3.47 1.18
C THR A 40 14.25 -2.47 2.07
N ASP A 41 13.55 -1.53 2.74
CA ASP A 41 14.12 -0.41 3.49
C ASP A 41 15.04 0.53 2.68
N GLU A 42 14.87 0.58 1.35
CA GLU A 42 15.67 1.44 0.47
C GLU A 42 15.03 2.82 0.21
N THR A 43 14.05 3.19 1.03
CA THR A 43 13.27 4.43 0.86
C THR A 43 14.13 5.69 1.00
N TRP A 44 13.80 6.72 0.21
CA TRP A 44 14.43 8.04 0.30
C TRP A 44 14.19 8.76 1.64
N MET A 45 13.22 8.28 2.43
CA MET A 45 12.89 8.83 3.74
C MET A 45 14.07 8.87 4.71
N HIS A 46 15.05 7.96 4.60
CA HIS A 46 16.23 7.98 5.47
C HIS A 46 17.11 9.24 5.31
N LYS A 47 16.91 9.99 4.22
CA LYS A 47 17.61 11.26 3.96
C LYS A 47 16.75 12.49 4.32
N ALA A 48 15.51 12.29 4.74
CA ALA A 48 14.55 13.36 4.95
C ALA A 48 14.46 13.78 6.43
N HIS A 49 14.03 15.01 6.63
CA HIS A 49 13.50 15.51 7.91
C HIS A 49 12.19 16.22 7.61
N LEU A 50 11.12 15.83 8.29
CA LEU A 50 9.76 16.24 7.96
C LEU A 50 9.34 17.39 8.86
N PHE A 51 9.08 18.55 8.25
CA PHE A 51 8.42 19.71 8.87
C PHE A 51 7.06 20.02 8.24
N ASN A 52 6.71 19.27 7.20
CA ASN A 52 5.62 19.52 6.27
C ASN A 52 4.65 18.34 6.18
N TYR A 53 4.64 17.49 7.20
CA TYR A 53 3.64 16.45 7.38
C TYR A 53 2.62 16.97 8.41
N LEU A 54 1.45 17.39 7.93
CA LEU A 54 0.45 18.06 8.76
C LEU A 54 0.08 17.18 9.98
N GLY A 55 0.10 17.78 11.18
CA GLY A 55 -0.11 17.07 12.44
C GLY A 55 1.18 16.58 13.11
N ILE A 56 2.30 16.52 12.39
CA ILE A 56 3.62 16.17 12.93
C ILE A 56 4.53 17.40 12.84
N GLY A 57 4.91 17.95 14.01
CA GLY A 57 5.67 19.21 14.05
C GLY A 57 7.10 19.10 13.51
N SER A 58 7.80 18.03 13.86
CA SER A 58 9.17 17.75 13.40
C SER A 58 9.49 16.28 13.66
N VAL A 59 9.91 15.54 12.64
CA VAL A 59 10.34 14.15 12.79
C VAL A 59 11.43 13.80 11.79
N GLY A 60 12.42 13.01 12.20
CA GLY A 60 13.41 12.46 11.28
C GLY A 60 12.77 11.41 10.37
N GLY A 61 13.12 11.34 9.09
CA GLY A 61 12.46 10.41 8.18
C GLY A 61 12.64 8.93 8.56
N SER A 62 13.81 8.53 9.09
CA SER A 62 13.99 7.17 9.64
C SER A 62 13.11 6.90 10.86
N GLU A 63 12.88 7.90 11.71
CA GLU A 63 11.99 7.78 12.88
C GLU A 63 10.52 7.67 12.45
N PHE A 64 10.13 8.42 11.43
CA PHE A 64 8.82 8.29 10.79
C PHE A 64 8.63 6.87 10.24
N MET A 65 9.61 6.32 9.51
CA MET A 65 9.51 4.97 8.95
C MET A 65 9.43 3.89 10.03
N ALA A 66 10.22 4.02 11.11
CA ALA A 66 10.16 3.07 12.24
C ALA A 66 8.76 3.08 12.89
N THR A 67 8.18 4.26 13.09
CA THR A 67 6.82 4.40 13.64
C THR A 67 5.77 3.82 12.68
N ALA A 68 5.85 4.13 11.39
CA ALA A 68 4.90 3.64 10.39
C ALA A 68 4.92 2.10 10.27
N ARG A 69 6.11 1.49 10.29
CA ARG A 69 6.24 0.02 10.28
C ARG A 69 5.64 -0.62 11.52
N GLN A 70 5.96 -0.09 12.70
CA GLN A 70 5.37 -0.60 13.94
C GLN A 70 3.85 -0.54 13.88
N GLN A 71 3.28 0.56 13.37
CA GLN A 71 1.83 0.70 13.23
C GLN A 71 1.25 -0.36 12.27
N VAL A 72 1.89 -0.59 11.12
CA VAL A 72 1.46 -1.63 10.16
C VAL A 72 1.53 -3.03 10.79
N ASP A 73 2.61 -3.34 11.52
CA ASP A 73 2.78 -4.61 12.21
C ASP A 73 1.71 -4.81 13.32
N ASP A 74 1.39 -3.75 14.07
CA ASP A 74 0.38 -3.78 15.14
C ASP A 74 -1.02 -4.09 14.62
N PHE A 75 -1.31 -3.74 13.37
CA PHE A 75 -2.57 -4.08 12.68
C PHE A 75 -2.53 -5.41 11.92
N GLY A 76 -1.42 -6.16 12.01
CA GLY A 76 -1.35 -7.55 11.58
C GLY A 76 -0.99 -7.78 10.11
N ALA A 77 -0.48 -6.77 9.39
CA ALA A 77 0.08 -7.01 8.06
C ALA A 77 1.33 -7.89 8.14
N ASP A 78 1.48 -8.84 7.22
CA ASP A 78 2.69 -9.66 7.09
C ASP A 78 3.78 -8.86 6.36
N ARG A 79 4.65 -8.20 7.12
CA ARG A 79 5.76 -7.41 6.55
C ARG A 79 6.99 -8.26 6.29
N ARG A 80 7.26 -8.52 5.02
CA ARG A 80 8.46 -9.20 4.50
C ARG A 80 9.63 -8.23 4.39
N GLN A 81 10.33 -8.04 5.50
CA GLN A 81 11.46 -7.13 5.61
C GLN A 81 12.72 -7.68 4.92
N GLY A 82 13.34 -6.86 4.06
CA GLY A 82 14.57 -7.18 3.34
C GLY A 82 14.38 -8.08 2.12
N GLU A 83 13.14 -8.41 1.78
CA GLU A 83 12.80 -9.26 0.65
C GLU A 83 12.32 -8.39 -0.52
N ALA A 84 12.94 -8.59 -1.70
CA ALA A 84 12.64 -7.84 -2.89
C ALA A 84 11.76 -8.65 -3.84
N VAL A 85 10.73 -8.01 -4.36
CA VAL A 85 9.92 -8.54 -5.46
C VAL A 85 10.66 -8.31 -6.76
N THR A 86 10.75 -9.37 -7.57
CA THR A 86 11.47 -9.38 -8.85
C THR A 86 10.54 -9.41 -10.05
N ALA A 87 9.31 -9.89 -9.89
CA ALA A 87 8.31 -9.91 -10.94
C ALA A 87 6.89 -9.86 -10.36
N VAL A 88 5.97 -9.31 -11.15
CA VAL A 88 4.52 -9.36 -10.91
C VAL A 88 3.87 -9.70 -12.24
N SER A 89 2.96 -10.68 -12.25
CA SER A 89 2.25 -11.09 -13.46
C SER A 89 0.79 -11.43 -13.16
N GLU A 90 -0.09 -11.25 -14.15
CA GLU A 90 -1.49 -11.68 -14.06
C GLU A 90 -1.60 -13.21 -14.02
N ALA A 91 -2.44 -13.72 -13.12
CA ALA A 91 -2.72 -15.14 -12.96
C ALA A 91 -4.21 -15.38 -12.71
N GLY A 92 -4.96 -15.73 -13.75
CA GLY A 92 -6.40 -15.91 -13.66
C GLY A 92 -7.11 -14.58 -13.41
N ASP A 93 -7.84 -14.50 -12.28
CA ASP A 93 -8.54 -13.29 -11.85
C ASP A 93 -7.72 -12.47 -10.82
N GLY A 94 -6.44 -12.81 -10.62
CA GLY A 94 -5.53 -12.14 -9.69
C GLY A 94 -4.10 -12.09 -10.21
N PHE A 95 -3.12 -12.20 -9.31
CA PHE A 95 -1.71 -11.97 -9.58
C PHE A 95 -0.82 -13.03 -8.93
N VAL A 96 0.35 -13.25 -9.54
CA VAL A 96 1.50 -13.89 -8.91
C VAL A 96 2.59 -12.84 -8.72
N VAL A 97 3.11 -12.77 -7.49
CA VAL A 97 4.23 -11.92 -7.09
C VAL A 97 5.42 -12.81 -6.75
N GLU A 98 6.54 -12.59 -7.42
CA GLU A 98 7.73 -13.43 -7.30
C GLU A 98 8.84 -12.70 -6.55
N THR A 99 9.53 -13.41 -5.67
CA THR A 99 10.79 -12.98 -5.04
C THR A 99 11.92 -13.92 -5.47
N GLU A 100 13.14 -13.69 -4.98
CA GLU A 100 14.23 -14.65 -5.23
C GLU A 100 13.98 -16.04 -4.63
N ALA A 101 13.13 -16.13 -3.61
CA ALA A 101 12.95 -17.33 -2.80
C ALA A 101 11.63 -18.05 -3.09
N ASP A 102 10.55 -17.29 -3.27
CA ASP A 102 9.18 -17.80 -3.22
C ASP A 102 8.27 -17.07 -4.22
N GLU A 103 7.08 -17.66 -4.44
CA GLU A 103 5.99 -17.09 -5.24
C GLU A 103 4.75 -16.93 -4.34
N TYR A 104 4.02 -15.83 -4.54
CA TYR A 104 2.85 -15.47 -3.73
C TYR A 104 1.67 -15.11 -4.63
N GLU A 105 0.50 -15.65 -4.33
CA GLU A 105 -0.75 -15.33 -5.01
C GLU A 105 -1.43 -14.13 -4.33
N ALA A 106 -2.06 -13.27 -5.12
CA ALA A 106 -2.83 -12.13 -4.61
C ALA A 106 -4.06 -11.86 -5.48
N ASP A 107 -5.14 -11.37 -4.88
CA ASP A 107 -6.27 -10.83 -5.63
C ASP A 107 -5.97 -9.40 -6.10
N PHE A 108 -5.20 -8.65 -5.31
CA PHE A 108 -4.83 -7.26 -5.60
C PHE A 108 -3.35 -7.00 -5.38
N VAL A 109 -2.76 -6.14 -6.21
CA VAL A 109 -1.36 -5.70 -6.05
C VAL A 109 -1.25 -4.19 -5.99
N VAL A 110 -0.47 -3.68 -5.03
CA VAL A 110 -0.15 -2.25 -4.92
C VAL A 110 1.34 -2.04 -5.17
N LEU A 111 1.67 -1.48 -6.34
CA LEU A 111 3.02 -1.11 -6.72
C LEU A 111 3.38 0.23 -6.07
N ALA A 112 4.32 0.18 -5.12
CA ALA A 112 4.77 1.31 -4.30
C ALA A 112 6.31 1.45 -4.30
N THR A 113 6.96 1.04 -5.39
CA THR A 113 8.42 0.99 -5.60
C THR A 113 9.09 2.36 -5.86
N GLY A 114 8.50 3.44 -5.36
CA GLY A 114 9.02 4.79 -5.54
C GLY A 114 9.01 5.20 -7.01
N ALA A 115 10.18 5.55 -7.57
CA ALA A 115 10.29 5.96 -8.97
C ALA A 115 10.61 4.79 -9.92
N ASN A 116 10.86 3.58 -9.41
CA ASN A 116 11.03 2.40 -10.25
C ASN A 116 9.65 1.97 -10.79
N ARG A 117 9.54 1.84 -12.12
CA ARG A 117 8.33 1.50 -12.87
C ARG A 117 8.42 0.16 -13.59
N GLU A 118 9.55 -0.55 -13.47
CA GLU A 118 9.81 -1.79 -14.21
C GLU A 118 8.69 -2.83 -13.99
N LEU A 119 8.27 -3.07 -12.74
CA LEU A 119 7.17 -4.00 -12.45
C LEU A 119 5.84 -3.59 -13.11
N ALA A 120 5.52 -2.29 -13.15
CA ALA A 120 4.32 -1.80 -13.81
C ALA A 120 4.41 -1.91 -15.33
N GLU A 121 5.61 -1.70 -15.89
CA GLU A 121 5.88 -1.86 -17.32
C GLU A 121 5.79 -3.33 -17.74
N ASP A 122 6.34 -4.24 -16.95
CA ASP A 122 6.29 -5.68 -17.20
C ASP A 122 4.87 -6.24 -17.06
N LEU A 123 4.07 -5.68 -16.12
CA LEU A 123 2.64 -5.99 -15.97
C LEU A 123 1.78 -5.40 -17.10
N GLY A 124 2.34 -4.51 -17.93
CA GLY A 124 1.64 -3.92 -19.07
C GLY A 124 0.73 -2.74 -18.71
N CYS A 125 0.96 -2.06 -17.58
CA CYS A 125 0.20 -0.87 -17.19
C CYS A 125 0.41 0.27 -18.20
N ASP A 126 -0.67 1.00 -18.50
CA ASP A 126 -0.65 2.17 -19.36
C ASP A 126 0.21 3.29 -18.74
N ARG A 127 0.78 4.12 -19.61
CA ARG A 127 1.66 5.23 -19.21
C ARG A 127 1.17 6.54 -19.79
N THR A 128 1.37 7.60 -19.03
CA THR A 128 1.15 8.97 -19.48
C THR A 128 2.21 9.40 -20.49
N ASP A 129 1.97 10.51 -21.19
CA ASP A 129 2.94 11.14 -22.08
C ASP A 129 4.24 11.57 -21.35
N GLU A 130 4.18 11.72 -20.02
CA GLU A 130 5.31 12.06 -19.15
C GLU A 130 6.09 10.82 -18.67
N GLY A 131 5.67 9.62 -19.06
CA GLY A 131 6.30 8.36 -18.69
C GLY A 131 6.03 7.93 -17.24
N THR A 132 4.98 8.45 -16.61
CA THR A 132 4.46 7.91 -15.35
C THR A 132 3.45 6.81 -15.62
N VAL A 133 3.18 5.94 -14.64
CA VAL A 133 2.04 5.02 -14.74
C VAL A 133 0.76 5.87 -14.73
N ASP A 134 -0.15 5.58 -15.65
CA ASP A 134 -1.45 6.28 -15.77
C ASP A 134 -2.44 5.69 -14.77
N VAL A 135 -2.99 6.54 -13.91
CA VAL A 135 -3.94 6.14 -12.84
C VAL A 135 -5.00 7.21 -12.61
N GLY A 136 -6.15 6.76 -12.12
CA GLY A 136 -7.21 7.64 -11.61
C GLY A 136 -6.92 8.23 -10.24
N VAL A 137 -7.93 8.89 -9.65
CA VAL A 137 -7.85 9.38 -8.25
C VAL A 137 -7.85 8.23 -7.24
N GLU A 138 -8.32 7.07 -7.68
CA GLU A 138 -8.38 5.80 -6.99
C GLU A 138 -7.03 5.06 -6.98
N MET A 139 -6.04 5.53 -7.75
CA MET A 139 -4.73 4.92 -7.94
C MET A 139 -4.72 3.56 -8.67
N GLU A 140 -5.87 3.11 -9.18
CA GLU A 140 -5.97 1.92 -10.02
C GLU A 140 -5.35 2.18 -11.40
N THR A 141 -4.59 1.20 -11.90
CA THR A 141 -3.95 1.24 -13.22
C THR A 141 -4.91 0.79 -14.33
N SER A 142 -4.42 0.67 -15.56
CA SER A 142 -5.18 0.05 -16.65
C SER A 142 -5.36 -1.47 -16.51
N VAL A 143 -4.62 -2.10 -15.59
CA VAL A 143 -4.75 -3.52 -15.25
C VAL A 143 -5.64 -3.61 -14.01
N GLU A 144 -6.80 -4.25 -14.15
CA GLU A 144 -7.82 -4.38 -13.11
C GLU A 144 -7.23 -5.04 -11.86
N GLY A 145 -7.44 -4.43 -10.68
CA GLY A 145 -6.89 -4.93 -9.42
C GLY A 145 -5.40 -4.63 -9.17
N ALA A 146 -4.70 -4.00 -10.13
CA ALA A 146 -3.35 -3.49 -9.93
C ALA A 146 -3.36 -1.98 -9.73
N TYR A 147 -2.66 -1.52 -8.68
CA TYR A 147 -2.57 -0.12 -8.27
C TYR A 147 -1.14 0.38 -8.34
N ALA A 148 -0.96 1.66 -8.64
CA ALA A 148 0.35 2.31 -8.68
C ALA A 148 0.32 3.58 -7.83
N THR A 149 1.35 3.81 -7.01
CA THR A 149 1.30 4.88 -5.99
C THR A 149 2.60 5.67 -5.84
N GLY A 150 2.50 6.89 -5.32
CA GLY A 150 3.65 7.72 -4.98
C GLY A 150 4.41 8.22 -6.21
N ALA A 151 5.75 8.09 -6.20
CA ALA A 151 6.58 8.71 -7.23
C ALA A 151 6.45 8.07 -8.62
N MET A 152 5.85 6.88 -8.77
CA MET A 152 5.70 6.23 -10.08
C MET A 152 4.56 6.84 -10.91
N VAL A 153 3.55 7.40 -10.24
CA VAL A 153 2.38 8.04 -10.85
C VAL A 153 2.50 9.56 -10.96
N ARG A 154 3.66 10.12 -10.59
CA ARG A 154 3.90 11.58 -10.60
C ARG A 154 5.27 11.88 -11.21
N ALA A 155 5.34 12.72 -12.23
CA ALA A 155 6.60 13.09 -12.87
C ALA A 155 7.43 14.02 -11.96
N GLU A 156 6.74 14.87 -11.20
CA GLU A 156 7.32 15.87 -10.31
C GLU A 156 6.58 15.87 -8.95
N GLU A 157 7.00 16.75 -8.03
CA GLU A 157 6.26 17.07 -6.79
C GLU A 157 6.06 15.90 -5.81
N TRP A 158 7.14 15.18 -5.52
CA TRP A 158 7.09 14.07 -4.56
C TRP A 158 7.12 14.56 -3.12
N GLN A 159 6.21 14.06 -2.30
CA GLN A 159 6.17 14.34 -0.87
C GLN A 159 5.66 13.14 -0.07
N ALA A 160 6.15 12.97 1.16
CA ALA A 160 5.69 11.89 2.05
C ALA A 160 4.18 11.94 2.29
N ALA A 161 3.60 13.12 2.51
CA ALA A 161 2.16 13.28 2.71
C ALA A 161 1.33 12.90 1.48
N ILE A 162 1.83 13.17 0.28
CA ILE A 162 1.19 12.77 -0.98
C ILE A 162 1.26 11.26 -1.12
N ALA A 163 2.44 10.66 -0.92
CA ALA A 163 2.63 9.22 -1.00
C ALA A 163 1.73 8.45 -0.04
N VAL A 164 1.61 8.90 1.22
CA VAL A 164 0.67 8.29 2.20
C VAL A 164 -0.78 8.40 1.70
N GLY A 165 -1.16 9.54 1.15
CA GLY A 165 -2.50 9.75 0.58
C GLY A 165 -2.80 8.83 -0.61
N ASP A 166 -1.84 8.68 -1.54
CA ASP A 166 -1.97 7.78 -2.69
C ASP A 166 -2.13 6.32 -2.21
N GLY A 167 -1.34 5.87 -1.23
CA GLY A 167 -1.49 4.54 -0.63
C GLY A 167 -2.85 4.30 0.02
N ALA A 168 -3.37 5.30 0.73
CA ALA A 168 -4.70 5.21 1.34
C ALA A 168 -5.82 5.20 0.28
N ALA A 169 -5.67 5.97 -0.81
CA ALA A 169 -6.63 5.97 -1.91
C ALA A 169 -6.71 4.60 -2.60
N ALA A 170 -5.56 3.97 -2.88
CA ALA A 170 -5.48 2.61 -3.42
C ALA A 170 -6.21 1.61 -2.50
N ALA A 171 -5.88 1.62 -1.20
CA ALA A 171 -6.49 0.71 -0.24
C ALA A 171 -8.02 0.90 -0.09
N LEU A 172 -8.51 2.14 -0.10
CA LEU A 172 -9.95 2.43 -0.04
C LEU A 172 -10.67 1.96 -1.31
N ASN A 173 -10.02 2.06 -2.47
CA ASN A 173 -10.58 1.51 -3.71
C ASN A 173 -10.65 -0.03 -3.63
N ILE A 174 -9.57 -0.71 -3.22
CA ILE A 174 -9.57 -2.17 -2.99
C ILE A 174 -10.71 -2.58 -2.06
N LEU A 175 -10.82 -1.93 -0.89
CA LEU A 175 -11.87 -2.21 0.09
C LEU A 175 -13.28 -1.97 -0.49
N SER A 176 -13.44 -0.97 -1.35
CA SER A 176 -14.73 -0.70 -2.00
C SER A 176 -15.08 -1.78 -3.02
N THR A 177 -14.11 -2.23 -3.81
CA THR A 177 -14.26 -3.31 -4.78
C THR A 177 -14.65 -4.61 -4.10
N VAL A 178 -13.88 -4.99 -3.08
CA VAL A 178 -14.10 -6.21 -2.29
C VAL A 178 -15.48 -6.21 -1.63
N ARG A 179 -15.92 -5.08 -1.07
CA ARG A 179 -17.21 -4.97 -0.37
C ARG A 179 -18.40 -4.73 -1.31
N GLY A 180 -18.15 -4.44 -2.58
CA GLY A 180 -19.18 -4.14 -3.58
C GLY A 180 -19.91 -2.81 -3.36
N GLU A 181 -19.38 -1.93 -2.50
CA GLU A 181 -19.92 -0.59 -2.23
C GLU A 181 -18.81 0.40 -1.88
N HIS A 182 -19.07 1.71 -1.99
CA HIS A 182 -18.10 2.72 -1.58
C HIS A 182 -17.78 2.62 -0.10
N TYR A 183 -16.51 2.34 0.21
CA TYR A 183 -16.05 2.17 1.57
C TYR A 183 -15.36 3.43 2.11
N HIS A 184 -15.64 3.73 3.37
CA HIS A 184 -14.93 4.74 4.13
C HIS A 184 -14.45 4.13 5.45
N ASP A 185 -13.16 4.29 5.73
CA ASP A 185 -12.58 3.85 6.99
C ASP A 185 -12.70 4.95 8.05
N PHE A 186 -13.77 4.86 8.86
CA PHE A 186 -13.98 5.75 10.00
C PHE A 186 -14.01 4.95 11.30
N ASP A 187 -13.08 5.26 12.20
CA ASP A 187 -13.14 4.80 13.58
C ASP A 187 -13.83 5.84 14.47
N VAL A 188 -14.52 5.37 15.50
CA VAL A 188 -15.03 6.21 16.60
C VAL A 188 -14.21 5.98 17.88
N PRO A 189 -14.30 6.83 18.91
CA PRO A 189 -13.58 6.61 20.17
C PRO A 189 -13.80 5.24 20.82
N ALA A 190 -14.97 4.62 20.62
CA ALA A 190 -15.24 3.26 21.09
C ALA A 190 -14.41 2.18 20.35
N ASP A 191 -14.06 2.41 19.07
CA ASP A 191 -13.15 1.52 18.34
C ASP A 191 -11.73 1.63 18.88
N ALA A 192 -11.29 2.83 19.25
CA ALA A 192 -9.97 3.03 19.85
C ALA A 192 -9.83 2.24 21.16
N GLU A 193 -10.86 2.21 22.01
CA GLU A 193 -10.87 1.40 23.23
C GLU A 193 -10.80 -0.10 22.92
N ARG A 194 -11.49 -0.56 21.86
CA ARG A 194 -11.45 -1.96 21.42
C ARG A 194 -10.06 -2.36 20.88
N VAL A 195 -9.41 -1.47 20.13
CA VAL A 195 -8.13 -1.74 19.46
C VAL A 195 -6.93 -1.56 20.39
N PHE A 196 -6.94 -0.51 21.23
CA PHE A 196 -5.79 -0.10 22.05
C PHE A 196 -6.03 -0.20 23.57
N GLY A 197 -7.25 -0.52 24.03
CA GLY A 197 -7.65 -0.53 25.45
C GLY A 197 -8.07 0.84 25.99
N GLU A 198 -8.47 0.90 27.27
CA GLU A 198 -8.98 2.10 27.99
C GLU A 198 -7.96 3.27 28.16
N HIS A 199 -6.79 3.24 27.52
CA HIS A 199 -5.68 4.18 27.78
C HIS A 199 -5.35 5.13 26.63
N VAL A 200 -6.35 5.56 25.86
CA VAL A 200 -6.18 6.66 24.89
C VAL A 200 -6.72 7.97 25.48
N ALA A 201 -6.15 8.42 26.59
CA ALA A 201 -6.22 9.81 27.05
C ALA A 201 -5.28 10.07 28.24
N GLU A 202 -4.14 10.72 27.98
CA GLU A 202 -3.66 11.86 28.79
C GLU A 202 -3.06 12.92 27.86
#